data_AF-A0A0F9M498-F1
#
_entry.id   AF-A0A0F9M498-F1
#
_cell.length_a   1.000
_cell.length_b   1.000
_cell.length_c   1.000
_cell.angle_alpha   90.00
_cell.angle_beta   90.00
_cell.angle_gamma   90.00
#
_symmetry.space_group_name_H-M   'P 1'
#
loop_
_entity.id
_entity.type
_entity.pdbx_description
1 polymer ?
#
loop_
_entity_poly.entity_id
_entity_poly.type
_entity_poly.pdbx_seq_one_letter_code
_entity_poly.pdbx_strand_id
1 'polypeptide(L)'
;MAKFRKKPVVIEAEQYSKKRQIEEGYLPRGVRCLYVTDEDGSPHEVSPIIETLAGNMGVSDGDWIITGVKGERYPVRADIFQATYEPVGEGTATARPAE
;
A
#
# COMPACT_ATOMS: atom_id res chain seq x y z
N MET A 1 -8.08 3.83 35.54
CA MET A 1 -8.41 3.38 34.17
C MET A 1 -7.30 2.47 33.66
N ALA A 2 -7.63 1.39 32.96
CA ALA A 2 -6.65 0.45 32.44
C ALA A 2 -6.03 0.97 31.13
N LYS A 3 -4.71 0.81 30.98
CA LYS A 3 -3.95 1.17 29.77
C LYS A 3 -3.62 -0.10 29.01
N PHE A 4 -3.76 -0.09 27.70
CA PHE A 4 -3.46 -1.22 26.82
C PHE A 4 -2.47 -0.80 25.73
N ARG A 5 -1.65 -1.74 25.26
CA ARG A 5 -0.73 -1.54 24.12
C ARG A 5 -1.20 -2.38 22.94
N LYS A 6 -1.03 -1.89 21.71
CA LYS A 6 -1.27 -2.70 20.51
C LYS A 6 -0.27 -3.86 20.47
N LYS A 7 -0.67 -5.02 19.96
CA LYS A 7 0.27 -6.12 19.70
C LYS A 7 1.17 -5.72 18.51
N PRO A 8 2.49 -5.99 18.55
CA PRO A 8 3.33 -5.84 17.37
C PRO A 8 2.83 -6.80 16.30
N VAL A 9 2.62 -6.29 15.10
CA VAL A 9 2.05 -7.02 13.98
C VAL A 9 2.93 -6.80 12.77
N VAL A 10 3.35 -7.89 12.15
CA VAL A 10 4.01 -7.87 10.85
C VAL A 10 2.92 -7.82 9.79
N ILE A 11 3.06 -6.90 8.84
CA ILE A 11 2.14 -6.73 7.72
C ILE A 11 2.89 -6.95 6.41
N GLU A 12 2.17 -7.33 5.37
CA GLU A 12 2.67 -7.25 4.00
C GLU A 12 2.28 -5.89 3.41
N ALA A 13 3.18 -5.26 2.67
CA ALA A 13 2.93 -3.99 2.03
C ALA A 13 3.58 -3.95 0.65
N GLU A 14 2.88 -3.41 -0.33
CA GLU A 14 3.38 -3.27 -1.69
C GLU A 14 3.12 -1.86 -2.21
N GLN A 15 4.15 -1.24 -2.80
CA GLN A 15 4.03 0.13 -3.30
C GLN A 15 3.34 0.15 -4.67
N TYR A 16 2.29 0.96 -4.79
CA TYR A 16 1.66 1.27 -6.06
C TYR A 16 2.52 2.27 -6.84
N SER A 17 2.77 1.95 -8.11
CA SER A 17 3.48 2.83 -9.06
C SER A 17 2.66 2.95 -10.33
N LYS A 18 2.24 4.18 -10.65
CA LYS A 18 1.51 4.52 -11.87
C LYS A 18 2.34 4.21 -13.11
N LYS A 19 3.65 4.48 -13.05
CA LYS A 19 4.59 4.11 -14.12
C LYS A 19 4.55 2.61 -14.41
N ARG A 20 4.61 1.80 -13.35
CA ARG A 20 4.55 0.33 -13.43
C ARG A 20 3.22 -0.18 -13.96
N GLN A 21 2.12 0.45 -13.56
CA GLN A 21 0.80 0.14 -14.10
C GLN A 21 0.72 0.40 -15.61
N ILE A 22 1.24 1.54 -16.08
CA ILE A 22 1.13 1.92 -17.49
C ILE A 22 2.07 1.09 -18.36
N GLU A 23 3.32 0.87 -17.91
CA GLU A 23 4.33 0.16 -18.69
C GLU A 23 4.20 -1.37 -18.63
N GLU A 24 3.96 -1.92 -17.45
CA GLU A 24 3.90 -3.38 -17.23
C GLU A 24 2.46 -3.91 -17.09
N GLY A 25 1.46 -3.03 -16.99
CA GLY A 25 0.09 -3.45 -16.64
C GLY A 25 -0.03 -3.96 -15.19
N TYR A 26 0.98 -3.74 -14.36
CA TYR A 26 1.05 -4.33 -13.02
C TYR A 26 0.24 -3.52 -12.01
N LEU A 27 -0.62 -4.21 -11.26
CA LEU A 27 -1.43 -3.65 -10.18
C LEU A 27 -1.19 -4.43 -8.89
N PRO A 28 -0.95 -3.74 -7.76
CA PRO A 28 -0.86 -4.40 -6.47
C PRO A 28 -2.15 -5.13 -6.14
N ARG A 29 -2.03 -6.15 -5.31
CA ARG A 29 -3.15 -7.05 -5.01
C ARG A 29 -4.31 -6.28 -4.38
N GLY A 30 -5.49 -6.34 -5.01
CA GLY A 30 -6.71 -5.66 -4.56
C GLY A 30 -6.91 -4.25 -5.12
N VAL A 31 -5.91 -3.67 -5.78
CA VAL A 31 -6.09 -2.42 -6.53
C VAL A 31 -6.80 -2.71 -7.84
N ARG A 32 -7.80 -1.90 -8.16
CA ARG A 32 -8.52 -1.92 -9.43
C ARG A 32 -8.51 -0.54 -10.04
N CYS A 33 -8.46 -0.51 -11.37
CA CYS A 33 -8.59 0.73 -12.12
C CYS A 33 -10.05 0.96 -12.47
N LEU A 34 -10.63 2.05 -11.95
CA LEU A 34 -11.93 2.50 -12.39
C LEU A 34 -11.74 3.48 -13.55
N TYR A 35 -12.40 3.19 -14.67
CA TYR A 35 -12.46 4.10 -15.81
C TYR A 35 -13.62 5.04 -15.58
N VAL A 36 -13.31 6.33 -15.43
CA VAL A 36 -14.33 7.38 -15.41
C VAL A 36 -14.58 7.77 -16.86
N THR A 37 -15.79 7.49 -17.34
CA THR A 37 -16.30 7.97 -18.62
C THR A 37 -17.00 9.31 -18.41
N ASP A 38 -16.68 10.28 -19.27
CA ASP A 38 -17.44 11.53 -19.35
C ASP A 38 -18.86 11.30 -19.92
N GLU A 39 -19.71 12.32 -19.89
CA GLU A 39 -21.09 12.27 -20.45
C GLU A 39 -21.14 11.82 -21.92
N ASP A 40 -20.04 12.00 -22.66
CA ASP A 40 -19.87 11.59 -24.05
C ASP A 40 -19.49 10.10 -24.22
N GLY A 41 -19.21 9.38 -23.12
CA GLY A 41 -18.77 7.98 -23.16
C GLY A 41 -17.29 7.78 -23.49
N SER A 42 -16.51 8.86 -23.55
CA SER A 42 -15.06 8.83 -23.72
C SER A 42 -14.36 8.54 -22.37
N PRO A 43 -13.46 7.53 -22.29
CA PRO A 43 -12.71 7.25 -21.06
C PRO A 43 -11.68 8.35 -20.81
N HIS A 44 -11.92 9.18 -19.79
CA HIS A 44 -11.14 10.38 -19.54
C HIS A 44 -10.07 10.18 -18.46
N GLU A 45 -10.36 9.36 -17.44
CA GLU A 45 -9.43 9.14 -16.33
C GLU A 45 -9.45 7.71 -15.81
N VAL A 46 -8.26 7.16 -15.58
CA VAL A 46 -8.06 5.89 -14.87
C VAL A 46 -7.71 6.21 -13.43
N SER A 47 -8.70 6.06 -12.54
CA SER A 47 -8.50 6.26 -11.11
C SER A 47 -8.25 4.91 -10.43
N PRO A 48 -7.07 4.67 -9.84
CA PRO A 48 -6.81 3.44 -9.13
C PRO A 48 -7.50 3.51 -7.77
N ILE A 49 -8.23 2.46 -7.43
CA ILE A 49 -9.01 2.34 -6.21
C ILE A 49 -8.78 0.99 -5.55
N ILE A 50 -9.00 0.91 -4.25
CA ILE A 50 -9.06 -0.34 -3.51
C ILE A 50 -10.39 -0.44 -2.79
N GLU A 51 -11.07 -1.57 -2.97
CA GLU A 51 -12.33 -1.85 -2.29
C GLU A 51 -12.04 -2.32 -0.87
N THR A 52 -12.42 -1.49 0.09
CA THR A 52 -12.29 -1.80 1.51
C THR A 52 -13.67 -2.00 2.13
N LEU A 53 -13.72 -2.50 3.37
CA LEU A 53 -14.98 -2.62 4.13
C LEU A 53 -15.63 -1.25 4.40
N ALA A 54 -14.85 -0.17 4.35
CA ALA A 54 -15.33 1.21 4.49
C ALA A 54 -15.75 1.84 3.15
N GLY A 55 -15.65 1.11 2.03
CA GLY A 55 -15.90 1.59 0.68
C GLY A 55 -14.64 1.71 -0.17
N ASN A 56 -14.81 2.30 -1.35
CA ASN A 56 -13.74 2.48 -2.33
C ASN A 56 -12.79 3.58 -1.87
N MET A 57 -11.52 3.25 -1.68
CA MET A 57 -10.47 4.22 -1.35
C MET A 57 -9.60 4.48 -2.57
N GLY A 58 -9.34 5.75 -2.87
CA GLY A 58 -8.41 6.14 -3.94
C GLY A 58 -6.96 5.77 -3.60
N VAL A 59 -6.22 5.34 -4.61
CA VAL A 59 -4.79 5.03 -4.55
C VAL A 59 -4.07 6.00 -5.47
N SER A 60 -3.04 6.69 -4.97
CA SER A 60 -2.21 7.58 -5.79
C SER A 60 -0.83 6.97 -6.03
N ASP A 61 -0.12 7.52 -7.00
CA ASP A 61 1.26 7.12 -7.28
C ASP A 61 2.14 7.23 -6.02
N GLY A 62 2.84 6.14 -5.70
CA GLY A 62 3.70 6.05 -4.52
C GLY A 62 3.00 5.59 -3.23
N ASP A 63 1.68 5.47 -3.19
CA ASP A 63 0.96 4.90 -2.04
C ASP A 63 1.34 3.43 -1.80
N TRP A 64 1.35 3.03 -0.54
CA TRP A 64 1.58 1.67 -0.09
C TRP A 64 0.28 0.96 0.17
N ILE A 65 0.08 -0.19 -0.47
CA ILE A 65 -1.06 -1.07 -0.24
C ILE A 65 -0.67 -2.06 0.84
N ILE A 66 -1.16 -1.83 2.06
CA ILE A 66 -0.92 -2.70 3.20
C ILE A 66 -1.98 -3.80 3.26
N THR A 67 -1.58 -5.00 3.66
CA THR A 67 -2.48 -6.13 3.97
C THR A 67 -2.50 -6.36 5.47
N GLY A 68 -3.65 -6.13 6.09
CA GLY A 68 -3.91 -6.35 7.51
C GLY A 68 -4.06 -7.84 7.86
N VAL A 69 -4.11 -8.15 9.16
CA VAL A 69 -4.11 -9.53 9.69
C VAL A 69 -5.28 -10.39 9.25
N LYS A 70 -6.41 -9.79 8.84
CA LYS A 70 -7.58 -10.51 8.33
C LYS A 70 -7.64 -10.54 6.80
N GLY A 71 -6.56 -10.13 6.11
CA GLY A 71 -6.53 -10.01 4.65
C GLY A 71 -7.19 -8.74 4.11
N GLU A 72 -7.60 -7.82 4.99
CA GLU A 72 -8.11 -6.50 4.62
C GLU A 72 -6.98 -5.67 4.01
N ARG A 73 -7.29 -4.87 2.99
CA ARG A 73 -6.28 -4.08 2.30
C ARG A 73 -6.61 -2.60 2.32
N TYR A 74 -5.60 -1.78 2.54
CA TYR A 74 -5.77 -0.34 2.68
C TYR A 74 -4.62 0.40 1.98
N PRO A 75 -4.89 1.54 1.34
CA PRO A 75 -3.84 2.41 0.85
C PRO A 75 -3.33 3.31 1.98
N VAL A 76 -2.03 3.46 2.06
CA VAL A 76 -1.34 4.29 3.04
C VAL A 76 -0.30 5.12 2.30
N ARG A 77 -0.32 6.43 2.51
CA ARG A 77 0.67 7.32 1.88
C ARG A 77 2.09 6.95 2.30
N ALA A 78 3.03 7.10 1.38
CA ALA A 78 4.44 6.76 1.61
C ALA A 78 5.03 7.44 2.85
N ASP A 79 4.71 8.72 3.09
CA ASP A 79 5.17 9.47 4.26
C ASP A 79 4.67 8.85 5.57
N ILE A 80 3.39 8.46 5.64
CA ILE A 80 2.79 7.81 6.81
C ILE A 80 3.37 6.41 6.98
N PHE A 81 3.54 5.66 5.89
CA PHE A 81 4.04 4.31 5.92
C PHE A 81 5.46 4.26 6.51
N GLN A 82 6.37 5.09 6.00
CA GLN A 82 7.75 5.19 6.48
C GLN A 82 7.84 5.69 7.93
N ALA A 83 6.91 6.52 8.36
CA ALA A 83 6.86 7.00 9.75
C ALA A 83 6.30 5.96 10.74
N THR A 84 5.54 4.97 10.26
CA THR A 84 4.76 4.05 11.12
C THR A 84 5.25 2.61 11.08
N TYR A 85 5.91 2.20 9.99
CA TYR A 85 6.34 0.83 9.73
C TYR A 85 7.83 0.76 9.48
N GLU A 86 8.45 -0.30 9.98
CA GLU A 86 9.85 -0.63 9.79
C GLU A 86 9.97 -2.01 9.13
N PRO A 87 10.98 -2.23 8.26
CA PRO A 87 11.19 -3.51 7.63
C PRO A 87 11.53 -4.59 8.67
N VAL A 88 10.89 -5.75 8.53
CA VAL A 88 11.10 -6.89 9.44
C VAL A 88 12.26 -7.73 8.89
N GLY A 89 13.50 -7.33 9.23
CA GLY A 89 14.75 -7.86 8.68
C GLY A 89 15.39 -6.83 7.76
N GLU A 90 16.60 -6.35 8.01
CA GLU A 90 17.83 -7.13 8.10
C GLU A 90 18.46 -7.07 9.49
N GLY A 91 18.97 -8.21 9.95
CA GLY A 91 19.72 -8.30 11.20
C GLY A 91 20.88 -7.30 11.18
N THR A 92 21.12 -6.72 12.34
CA THR A 92 22.41 -6.14 12.73
C THR A 92 23.56 -6.91 12.05
N ALA A 93 24.19 -6.33 11.05
CA ALA A 93 25.53 -6.75 10.64
C ALA A 93 26.42 -6.50 11.85
N THR A 94 26.67 -7.55 12.62
CA THR A 94 27.69 -7.58 13.64
C THR A 94 29.00 -7.20 12.96
N ALA A 95 29.47 -5.98 13.23
CA ALA A 95 30.83 -5.59 12.95
C ALA A 95 31.74 -6.55 13.72
N ARG A 96 32.20 -7.61 13.06
CA ARG A 96 33.28 -8.46 13.54
C ARG A 96 34.57 -7.65 13.28
N PRO A 97 35.30 -7.20 14.32
CA PRO A 97 36.61 -6.61 14.08
C PRO A 97 37.50 -7.68 13.44
N ALA A 98 38.23 -7.26 12.40
CA ALA A 98 39.24 -8.08 11.73
C ALA A 98 40.33 -8.46 12.74
N GLU A 99 40.68 -9.75 12.76
CA GLU A 99 41.93 -10.25 13.34
C GLU A 99 42.97 -10.35 12.22
#